data_AF-A0A2V8XTM0-F1
#
_entry.id   AF-A0A2V8XTM0-F1
#
_cell.length_a   1.000
_cell.length_b   1.000
_cell.length_c   1.000
_cell.angle_alpha   90.00
_cell.angle_beta   90.00
_cell.angle_gamma   90.00
#
_symmetry.space_group_name_H-M   'P 1'
#
loop_
_entity.id
_entity.type
_entity.pdbx_description
1 polymer ?
#
loop_
_entity_poly.entity_id
_entity_poly.type
_entity_poly.pdbx_seq_one_letter_code
_entity_poly.pdbx_strand_id
1 'polypeptide(L)'
;MAMSKGNPLRVLHDGTTSGGQLTRREMVQRLLAGMSAAGAWPLVGTSHPIRKLLRNDAVLEEAENLGAADWKPVFLNAEQDESLIALAESIVPGSTKAQVNRFIDLLLSVDNSENQNRFVVSLTALSAEAQRRFGKNFPSLDDNQKNLLLTDASARPVNSNSSDSRTAGKQFALQEHFENLKGWVSGAYYSSEAGMRELGWTGDYVFETFPGCEHPNQHR
;
A
#
# COMPACT_ATOMS: atom_id res chain seq x y z
N MET A 1 -17.24 2.01 -49.85
CA MET A 1 -16.87 1.42 -48.54
C MET A 1 -17.14 2.46 -47.47
N ALA A 2 -18.21 2.29 -46.69
CA ALA A 2 -18.57 3.19 -45.61
C ALA A 2 -17.89 2.71 -44.32
N MET A 3 -17.11 3.59 -43.67
CA MET A 3 -16.58 3.35 -42.34
C MET A 3 -17.73 3.39 -41.34
N SER A 4 -17.99 2.27 -40.66
CA SER A 4 -18.92 2.22 -39.53
C SER A 4 -18.27 2.98 -38.36
N LYS A 5 -18.86 4.12 -37.99
CA LYS A 5 -18.48 4.85 -36.77
C LYS A 5 -18.94 4.03 -35.57
N GLY A 6 -18.00 3.55 -34.76
CA GLY A 6 -18.29 2.91 -33.47
C GLY A 6 -19.12 3.85 -32.60
N ASN A 7 -20.18 3.31 -32.00
CA ASN A 7 -21.07 4.07 -31.12
C ASN A 7 -20.27 4.49 -29.87
N PRO A 8 -20.28 5.77 -29.46
CA PRO A 8 -19.58 6.19 -28.24
C PRO A 8 -20.18 5.47 -27.03
N LEU A 9 -19.31 5.04 -26.12
CA LEU A 9 -19.67 4.36 -24.88
C LEU A 9 -20.66 5.21 -24.08
N ARG A 10 -21.75 4.60 -23.61
CA ARG A 10 -22.70 5.25 -22.70
C ARG A 10 -22.27 4.96 -21.27
N VAL A 11 -21.76 5.98 -20.59
CA VAL A 11 -21.46 5.91 -19.16
C VAL A 11 -22.80 6.04 -18.42
N LEU A 12 -23.12 5.06 -17.57
CA LEU A 12 -24.21 5.25 -16.61
C LEU A 12 -23.72 6.14 -15.48
N HIS A 13 -24.12 7.41 -15.54
CA HIS A 13 -24.12 8.25 -14.36
C HIS A 13 -25.29 7.83 -13.49
N ASP A 14 -25.04 7.03 -12.45
CA ASP A 14 -25.99 6.98 -11.35
C ASP A 14 -25.87 8.30 -10.59
N GLY A 15 -26.99 9.00 -10.46
CA GLY A 15 -27.04 10.37 -10.02
C GLY A 15 -26.73 10.50 -8.55
N THR A 16 -25.46 10.70 -8.20
CA THR A 16 -25.02 11.49 -7.02
C THR A 16 -23.52 11.80 -7.00
N THR A 17 -22.80 11.83 -8.13
CA THR A 17 -21.40 12.30 -8.12
C THR A 17 -21.33 13.80 -8.38
N SER A 18 -21.49 14.59 -7.31
CA SER A 18 -20.83 15.90 -7.25
C SER A 18 -19.34 15.69 -7.55
N GLY A 19 -18.71 16.60 -8.30
CA GLY A 19 -17.28 16.60 -8.63
C GLY A 19 -16.35 16.82 -7.44
N GLY A 20 -16.62 16.14 -6.32
CA GLY A 20 -15.83 16.08 -5.11
C GLY A 20 -14.85 14.91 -5.15
N GLN A 21 -13.74 15.10 -4.43
CA GLN A 21 -12.78 14.05 -4.15
C GLN A 21 -13.47 12.86 -3.46
N LEU A 22 -13.18 11.62 -3.88
CA LEU A 22 -13.75 10.45 -3.23
C LEU A 22 -13.06 10.17 -1.90
N THR A 23 -13.87 9.77 -0.92
CA THR A 23 -13.42 9.33 0.39
C THR A 23 -12.65 8.02 0.27
N ARG A 24 -11.70 7.78 1.18
CA ARG A 24 -10.97 6.50 1.27
C ARG A 24 -11.94 5.34 1.44
N ARG A 25 -13.03 5.53 2.18
CA ARG A 25 -14.11 4.55 2.33
C ARG A 25 -14.72 4.15 0.98
N GLU A 26 -15.14 5.13 0.18
CA GLU A 26 -15.70 4.87 -1.15
C GLU A 26 -14.69 4.16 -2.06
N MET A 27 -13.42 4.56 -1.99
CA MET A 27 -12.35 3.91 -2.77
C MET A 27 -12.18 2.45 -2.39
N VAL A 28 -12.13 2.13 -1.10
CA VAL A 28 -12.03 0.75 -0.62
C VAL A 28 -13.28 -0.06 -0.98
N GLN A 29 -14.48 0.52 -0.86
CA GLN A 29 -15.72 -0.15 -1.26
C GLN A 29 -15.75 -0.46 -2.76
N ARG A 30 -15.32 0.48 -3.61
CA ARG A 30 -15.20 0.28 -5.06
C ARG A 30 -14.15 -0.77 -5.41
N LEU A 31 -13.01 -0.76 -4.72
CA LEU A 31 -11.99 -1.80 -4.86
C LEU A 31 -12.56 -3.18 -4.51
N LEU A 32 -13.33 -3.30 -3.43
CA LEU A 32 -13.96 -4.57 -3.04
C LEU A 32 -15.08 -5.00 -4.00
N ALA A 33 -15.85 -4.06 -4.57
CA ALA A 33 -16.99 -4.33 -5.45
C ALA A 33 -16.59 -4.65 -6.91
N GLY A 34 -15.52 -4.05 -7.44
CA GLY A 34 -15.05 -4.28 -8.81
C GLY A 34 -14.32 -5.63 -9.04
N MET A 35 -14.15 -6.44 -7.99
CA MET A 35 -13.38 -7.67 -8.02
C MET A 35 -14.26 -8.91 -8.19
N SER A 36 -14.58 -9.29 -9.43
CA SER A 36 -14.99 -10.66 -9.71
C SER A 36 -13.79 -11.62 -9.54
N ALA A 37 -13.79 -12.36 -8.43
CA ALA A 37 -13.12 -13.65 -8.17
C ALA A 37 -11.57 -13.79 -8.15
N ALA A 38 -10.73 -12.77 -8.35
CA ALA A 38 -9.26 -12.96 -8.25
C ALA A 38 -8.49 -11.81 -7.59
N GLY A 39 -8.54 -11.71 -6.26
CA GLY A 39 -7.36 -11.46 -5.39
C GLY A 39 -6.45 -10.21 -5.57
N ALA A 40 -6.67 -9.29 -6.49
CA ALA A 40 -5.76 -8.18 -6.76
C ALA A 40 -5.91 -6.98 -5.80
N TRP A 41 -5.54 -7.15 -4.52
CA TRP A 41 -4.94 -6.01 -3.82
C TRP A 41 -3.48 -5.95 -4.28
N PRO A 42 -2.99 -4.85 -4.86
CA PRO A 42 -1.61 -4.80 -5.30
C PRO A 42 -0.70 -5.03 -4.10
N LEU A 43 0.16 -6.04 -4.21
CA LEU A 43 1.37 -6.17 -3.40
C LEU A 43 1.16 -6.43 -1.89
N VAL A 44 -0.05 -6.78 -1.46
CA VAL A 44 -0.34 -7.16 -0.06
C VAL A 44 -0.68 -8.65 0.03
N GLY A 45 0.12 -9.40 0.80
CA GLY A 45 -0.13 -10.83 1.05
C GLY A 45 -1.53 -11.07 1.63
N THR A 46 -2.16 -12.19 1.25
CA THR A 46 -3.55 -12.53 1.64
C THR A 46 -3.77 -12.59 3.14
N SER A 47 -2.71 -12.85 3.91
CA SER A 47 -2.73 -12.96 5.38
C SER A 47 -2.33 -11.67 6.09
N HIS A 48 -2.05 -10.59 5.36
CA HIS A 48 -1.59 -9.34 5.98
C HIS A 48 -2.73 -8.67 6.78
N PRO A 49 -2.48 -8.20 8.02
CA PRO A 49 -3.51 -7.62 8.90
C PRO A 49 -4.35 -6.52 8.26
N ILE A 50 -3.71 -5.66 7.46
CA ILE A 50 -4.35 -4.52 6.80
C ILE A 50 -5.59 -4.91 5.99
N ARG A 51 -5.66 -6.13 5.43
CA ARG A 51 -6.82 -6.60 4.66
C ARG A 51 -8.08 -6.72 5.50
N LYS A 52 -7.94 -7.09 6.78
CA LYS A 52 -9.05 -7.15 7.74
C LYS A 52 -9.48 -5.75 8.15
N LEU A 53 -8.51 -4.88 8.45
CA LEU A 53 -8.78 -3.52 8.91
C LEU A 53 -9.46 -2.66 7.85
N LEU A 54 -9.11 -2.87 6.58
CA LEU A 54 -9.77 -2.19 5.45
C LEU A 54 -11.19 -2.66 5.18
N ARG A 55 -11.72 -3.62 5.94
CA ARG A 55 -13.15 -3.98 5.95
C ARG A 55 -13.90 -3.35 7.12
N ASN A 56 -13.25 -2.56 7.95
CA ASN A 56 -13.86 -1.89 9.09
C ASN A 56 -14.34 -0.49 8.68
N ASP A 57 -15.64 -0.33 8.47
CA ASP A 57 -16.24 0.94 8.04
C ASP A 57 -15.93 2.09 9.01
N ALA A 58 -15.98 1.87 10.32
CA ALA A 58 -15.76 2.91 11.32
C ALA A 58 -14.34 3.50 11.23
N VAL A 59 -13.36 2.66 10.90
CA VAL A 59 -11.96 3.08 10.73
C VAL A 59 -11.77 3.88 9.43
N LEU A 60 -12.50 3.51 8.37
CA LEU A 60 -12.48 4.24 7.11
C LEU A 60 -13.20 5.58 7.20
N GLU A 61 -14.24 5.69 8.02
CA GLU A 61 -14.90 6.96 8.31
C GLU A 61 -13.98 7.91 9.08
N GLU A 62 -13.26 7.40 10.09
CA GLU A 62 -12.27 8.21 10.82
C GLU A 62 -11.10 8.64 9.93
N ALA A 63 -10.76 7.85 8.90
CA ALA A 63 -9.67 8.16 7.98
C ALA A 63 -9.87 9.48 7.21
N GLU A 64 -11.10 9.95 7.06
CA GLU A 64 -11.42 11.22 6.39
C GLU A 64 -10.95 12.45 7.19
N ASN A 65 -10.75 12.30 8.51
CA ASN A 65 -10.28 13.37 9.38
C ASN A 65 -8.74 13.47 9.44
N LEU A 66 -8.01 12.55 8.81
CA LEU A 66 -6.54 12.52 8.83
C LEU A 66 -5.90 13.70 8.10
N GLY A 67 -6.67 14.46 7.32
CA GLY A 67 -6.31 15.73 6.70
C GLY A 67 -5.95 16.87 7.66
N ALA A 68 -6.34 16.77 8.94
CA ALA A 68 -6.23 17.86 9.91
C ALA A 68 -4.79 18.36 10.10
N ALA A 69 -4.62 19.68 10.20
CA ALA A 69 -3.32 20.33 10.33
C ALA A 69 -2.66 20.06 11.70
N ASP A 70 -3.46 19.86 12.73
CA ASP A 70 -3.08 19.58 14.12
C ASP A 70 -3.06 18.08 14.44
N TRP A 71 -3.13 17.22 13.40
CA TRP A 71 -3.03 15.77 13.56
C TRP A 71 -1.77 15.38 14.34
N LYS A 72 -1.94 14.39 15.23
CA LYS A 72 -0.85 13.76 15.98
C LYS A 72 -1.00 12.24 15.91
N PRO A 73 0.12 11.50 15.93
CA PRO A 73 0.07 10.05 16.08
C PRO A 73 -0.70 9.63 17.34
N VAL A 74 -1.52 8.59 17.19
CA VAL A 74 -2.30 7.95 18.25
C VAL A 74 -1.53 6.75 18.83
N PHE A 75 -0.86 5.98 17.96
CA PHE A 75 -0.16 4.75 18.35
C PHE A 75 1.36 4.91 18.31
N LEU A 76 1.90 5.47 17.23
CA LEU A 76 3.34 5.65 17.04
C LEU A 76 3.85 6.83 17.87
N ASN A 77 5.10 6.76 18.30
CA ASN A 77 5.80 7.96 18.80
C ASN A 77 6.36 8.79 17.62
N ALA A 78 6.86 9.99 17.90
CA ALA A 78 7.36 10.91 16.87
C ALA A 78 8.52 10.33 16.04
N GLU A 79 9.44 9.60 16.67
CA GLU A 79 10.62 9.01 16.01
C GLU A 79 10.21 7.84 15.09
N GLN A 80 9.23 7.05 15.51
CA GLN A 80 8.63 5.98 14.73
C GLN A 80 7.85 6.52 13.53
N ASP A 81 7.05 7.57 13.73
CA ASP A 81 6.29 8.21 12.65
C ASP A 81 7.23 8.83 11.61
N GLU A 82 8.29 9.54 12.03
CA GLU A 82 9.32 10.07 11.12
C GLU A 82 10.00 8.96 10.31
N SER A 83 10.34 7.85 10.97
CA SER A 83 10.91 6.67 10.31
C SER A 83 9.93 6.06 9.30
N LEU A 84 8.65 5.98 9.64
CA LEU A 84 7.60 5.47 8.76
C LEU A 84 7.39 6.38 7.55
N ILE A 85 7.38 7.71 7.72
CA ILE A 85 7.26 8.68 6.62
C ILE A 85 8.39 8.46 5.61
N ALA A 86 9.64 8.45 6.08
CA ALA A 86 10.80 8.29 5.22
C ALA A 86 10.81 6.92 4.51
N LEU A 87 10.44 5.86 5.23
CA LEU A 87 10.34 4.51 4.68
C LEU A 87 9.22 4.41 3.64
N ALA A 88 8.04 4.94 3.94
CA ALA A 88 6.88 4.87 3.06
C ALA A 88 7.17 5.57 1.73
N GLU A 89 7.82 6.74 1.74
CA GLU A 89 8.24 7.44 0.52
C GLU A 89 9.26 6.65 -0.30
N SER A 90 10.14 5.91 0.38
CA SER A 90 11.14 5.09 -0.28
C SER A 90 10.54 3.83 -0.91
N ILE A 91 9.42 3.33 -0.40
CA ILE A 91 8.73 2.14 -0.93
C ILE A 91 7.73 2.54 -2.02
N VAL A 92 6.90 3.56 -1.77
CA VAL A 92 5.90 4.09 -2.70
C VAL A 92 5.99 5.63 -2.71
N PRO A 93 6.63 6.22 -3.72
CA PRO A 93 6.74 7.68 -3.84
C PRO A 93 5.35 8.35 -3.84
N GLY A 94 5.19 9.42 -3.08
CA GLY A 94 3.93 10.14 -2.91
C GLY A 94 3.10 9.70 -1.70
N SER A 95 3.59 8.71 -0.94
CA SER A 95 2.95 8.20 0.28
C SER A 95 2.61 9.26 1.35
N THR A 96 3.45 10.28 1.52
CA THR A 96 3.26 11.40 2.44
C THR A 96 2.09 12.26 2.02
N LYS A 97 1.99 12.56 0.72
CA LYS A 97 0.85 13.28 0.16
C LYS A 97 -0.45 12.49 0.32
N ALA A 98 -0.37 11.16 0.22
CA ALA A 98 -1.48 10.25 0.48
C ALA A 98 -1.70 9.93 1.98
N GLN A 99 -0.96 10.59 2.87
CA GLN A 99 -1.06 10.47 4.34
C GLN A 99 -0.95 9.02 4.84
N VAL A 100 -0.10 8.22 4.20
CA VAL A 100 0.07 6.79 4.49
C VAL A 100 0.47 6.56 5.94
N ASN A 101 1.38 7.35 6.49
CA ASN A 101 1.82 7.23 7.89
C ASN A 101 0.64 7.44 8.85
N ARG A 102 -0.17 8.49 8.63
CA ARG A 102 -1.32 8.83 9.46
C ARG A 102 -2.37 7.73 9.44
N PHE A 103 -2.61 7.17 8.25
CA PHE A 103 -3.57 6.09 8.10
C PHE A 103 -3.07 4.80 8.75
N ILE A 104 -1.80 4.43 8.57
CA ILE A 104 -1.22 3.26 9.25
C ILE A 104 -1.29 3.42 10.77
N ASP A 105 -0.98 4.59 11.31
CA ASP A 105 -1.10 4.88 12.74
C ASP A 105 -2.54 4.69 13.26
N LEU A 106 -3.54 5.22 12.54
CA LEU A 106 -4.95 4.98 12.84
C LEU A 106 -5.29 3.48 12.79
N LEU A 107 -4.86 2.76 11.75
CA LEU A 107 -5.09 1.32 11.63
C LEU A 107 -4.47 0.54 12.79
N LEU A 108 -3.26 0.89 13.21
CA LEU A 108 -2.58 0.25 14.34
C LEU A 108 -3.27 0.55 15.66
N SER A 109 -3.85 1.75 15.84
CA SER A 109 -4.56 2.14 17.07
C SER A 109 -5.77 1.25 17.40
N VAL A 110 -6.34 0.58 16.40
CA VAL A 110 -7.51 -0.31 16.51
C VAL A 110 -7.19 -1.79 16.23
N ASP A 111 -5.94 -2.12 15.90
CA ASP A 111 -5.51 -3.50 15.68
C ASP A 111 -5.21 -4.21 17.01
N ASN A 112 -4.94 -5.51 16.94
CA ASN A 112 -4.55 -6.31 18.09
C ASN A 112 -3.05 -6.12 18.43
N SER A 113 -2.70 -6.44 19.68
CA SER A 113 -1.35 -6.25 20.23
C SER A 113 -0.27 -7.05 19.51
N GLU A 114 -0.60 -8.21 18.94
CA GLU A 114 0.35 -9.03 18.18
C GLU A 114 0.81 -8.30 16.91
N ASN A 115 -0.13 -7.77 16.13
CA ASN A 115 0.17 -7.03 14.92
C ASN A 115 0.84 -5.68 15.21
N GLN A 116 0.39 -4.97 16.25
CA GLN A 116 1.02 -3.75 16.75
C GLN A 116 2.50 -3.99 17.08
N ASN A 117 2.78 -5.02 17.88
CA ASN A 117 4.15 -5.39 18.23
C ASN A 117 4.96 -5.80 16.99
N ARG A 118 4.38 -6.60 16.09
CA ARG A 118 5.05 -7.02 14.85
C ARG A 118 5.44 -5.82 13.99
N PHE A 119 4.59 -4.80 13.90
CA PHE A 119 4.88 -3.56 13.20
C PHE A 119 6.08 -2.82 13.83
N VAL A 120 6.01 -2.56 15.14
CA VAL A 120 7.07 -1.84 15.87
C VAL A 120 8.41 -2.58 15.80
N VAL A 121 8.40 -3.90 15.98
CA VAL A 121 9.60 -4.73 15.86
C VAL A 121 10.18 -4.64 14.45
N SER A 122 9.34 -4.68 13.42
CA SER A 122 9.81 -4.59 12.03
C SER A 122 10.43 -3.24 11.72
N LEU A 123 9.78 -2.14 12.16
CA LEU A 123 10.31 -0.79 11.98
C LEU A 123 11.64 -0.61 12.72
N THR A 124 11.72 -1.13 13.95
CA THR A 124 12.95 -1.09 14.77
C THR A 124 14.07 -1.90 14.12
N ALA A 125 13.78 -3.08 13.57
CA ALA A 125 14.77 -3.91 12.90
C ALA A 125 15.39 -3.19 11.67
N LEU A 126 14.57 -2.48 10.90
CA LEU A 126 15.05 -1.70 9.76
C LEU A 126 15.92 -0.51 10.20
N SER A 127 15.48 0.23 11.24
CA SER A 127 16.25 1.34 11.81
C SER A 127 17.57 0.86 12.43
N ALA A 128 17.57 -0.29 13.10
CA ALA A 128 18.78 -0.91 13.63
C ALA A 128 19.75 -1.31 12.52
N GLU A 129 19.25 -1.82 11.38
CA GLU A 129 20.08 -2.15 10.24
C GLU A 129 20.68 -0.91 9.57
N ALA A 130 19.91 0.18 9.46
CA ALA A 130 20.42 1.48 9.00
C ALA A 130 21.55 1.99 9.90
N GLN A 131 21.33 1.98 11.22
CA GLN A 131 22.32 2.40 12.20
C GLN A 131 23.57 1.52 12.14
N ARG A 132 23.41 0.20 12.02
CA ARG A 132 24.53 -0.75 11.95
C ARG A 132 25.38 -0.55 10.70
N ARG A 133 24.77 -0.28 9.54
CA ARG A 133 25.48 -0.16 8.25
C ARG A 133 26.10 1.21 8.02
N PHE A 134 25.40 2.27 8.43
CA PHE A 134 25.72 3.63 8.03
C PHE A 134 25.93 4.58 9.21
N GLY A 135 25.71 4.12 10.45
CA GLY A 135 25.81 4.94 11.66
C GLY A 135 24.73 6.01 11.79
N LYS A 136 23.65 5.90 11.01
CA LYS A 136 22.56 6.88 10.92
C LYS A 136 21.20 6.19 11.03
N ASN A 137 20.21 6.93 11.55
CA ASN A 137 18.80 6.55 11.44
C ASN A 137 18.33 6.56 9.97
N PHE A 138 17.32 5.75 9.65
CA PHE A 138 16.83 5.61 8.28
C PHE A 138 16.44 6.94 7.59
N PRO A 139 15.73 7.88 8.26
CA PRO A 139 15.40 9.18 7.65
C PRO A 139 16.62 10.00 7.22
N SER A 140 17.74 9.86 7.95
CA SER A 140 18.98 10.61 7.72
C SER A 140 19.92 9.98 6.69
N LEU A 141 19.54 8.82 6.12
CA LEU A 141 20.25 8.21 5.00
C LEU A 141 20.03 9.05 3.73
N ASP A 142 21.08 9.15 2.91
CA ASP A 142 20.92 9.64 1.54
C ASP A 142 20.24 8.59 0.64
N ASP A 143 19.81 8.99 -0.56
CA ASP A 143 19.03 8.13 -1.46
C ASP A 143 19.79 6.87 -1.88
N ASN A 144 21.11 6.95 -2.05
CA ASN A 144 21.93 5.78 -2.38
C ASN A 144 21.97 4.80 -1.19
N GLN A 145 22.14 5.32 0.02
CA GLN A 145 22.11 4.53 1.26
C GLN A 145 20.74 3.86 1.48
N LYS A 146 19.64 4.58 1.27
CA LYS A 146 18.27 4.03 1.34
C LYS A 146 18.08 2.92 0.32
N ASN A 147 18.45 3.16 -0.94
CA ASN A 147 18.32 2.18 -2.02
C ASN A 147 19.11 0.91 -1.75
N LEU A 148 20.36 1.02 -1.26
CA LEU A 148 21.17 -0.14 -0.90
C LEU A 148 20.53 -0.96 0.22
N LEU A 149 20.06 -0.30 1.28
CA LEU A 149 19.43 -0.98 2.41
C LEU A 149 18.15 -1.70 1.99
N LEU A 150 17.26 -1.01 1.26
CA LEU A 150 15.98 -1.57 0.85
C LEU A 150 16.13 -2.65 -0.23
N THR A 151 17.12 -2.53 -1.12
CA THR A 151 17.44 -3.59 -2.09
C THR A 151 17.78 -4.89 -1.35
N ASP A 152 18.68 -4.82 -0.38
CA ASP A 152 19.10 -5.98 0.40
C ASP A 152 17.96 -6.52 1.29
N ALA A 153 17.18 -5.63 1.90
CA ALA A 153 16.02 -6.00 2.72
C ALA A 153 14.91 -6.65 1.89
N SER A 154 14.78 -6.30 0.61
CA SER A 154 13.80 -6.91 -0.31
C SER A 154 14.25 -8.24 -0.92
N ALA A 155 15.55 -8.54 -0.86
CA ALA A 155 16.12 -9.70 -1.52
C ALA A 155 15.62 -11.00 -0.88
N ARG A 156 15.04 -11.89 -1.70
CA ARG A 156 14.74 -13.26 -1.26
C ARG A 156 16.07 -13.98 -1.00
N PRO A 157 16.24 -14.64 0.15
CA PRO A 157 17.39 -15.49 0.35
C PRO A 157 17.35 -16.57 -0.73
N VAL A 158 18.37 -16.57 -1.59
CA VAL A 158 18.62 -17.70 -2.46
C VAL A 158 18.90 -18.87 -1.52
N ASN A 159 18.34 -20.05 -1.81
CA ASN A 159 18.71 -21.32 -1.20
C ASN A 159 20.19 -21.59 -1.51
N SER A 160 21.09 -20.82 -0.89
CA SER A 160 22.50 -21.04 -1.00
C SER A 160 22.78 -22.19 -0.06
N ASN A 161 23.32 -23.26 -0.61
CA ASN A 161 24.05 -24.28 0.13
C ASN A 161 25.31 -23.69 0.79
N SER A 162 25.26 -22.42 1.22
CA SER A 162 26.34 -21.69 1.85
C SER A 162 26.44 -22.13 3.30
N SER A 163 27.66 -22.42 3.72
CA SER A 163 28.02 -23.02 5.00
C SER A 163 27.79 -22.11 6.21
N ASP A 164 27.10 -20.97 6.07
CA ASP A 164 26.90 -19.99 7.15
C ASP A 164 25.42 -19.65 7.35
N SER A 165 24.72 -20.61 7.95
CA SER A 165 23.30 -20.53 8.32
C SER A 165 22.92 -19.26 9.11
N ARG A 166 23.86 -18.67 9.86
CA ARG A 166 23.61 -17.46 10.66
C ARG A 166 23.41 -16.22 9.79
N THR A 167 24.17 -16.08 8.71
CA THR A 167 24.09 -14.93 7.80
C THR A 167 22.81 -15.03 6.96
N ALA A 168 22.48 -16.22 6.47
CA ALA A 168 21.21 -16.50 5.80
C ALA A 168 19.99 -16.22 6.71
N GLY A 169 20.07 -16.62 7.99
CA GLY A 169 19.00 -16.38 8.98
C GLY A 169 18.77 -14.89 9.26
N LYS A 170 19.84 -14.08 9.38
CA LYS A 170 19.72 -12.63 9.55
C LYS A 170 19.09 -11.95 8.34
N GLN A 171 19.49 -12.36 7.13
CA GLN A 171 18.92 -11.82 5.90
C GLN A 171 17.44 -12.16 5.77
N PHE A 172 17.06 -13.41 6.06
CA PHE A 172 15.66 -13.83 6.07
C PHE A 172 14.82 -13.01 7.07
N ALA A 173 15.32 -12.81 8.29
CA ALA A 173 14.62 -11.99 9.29
C ALA A 173 14.43 -10.54 8.85
N LEU A 174 15.47 -9.90 8.28
CA LEU A 174 15.36 -8.55 7.74
C LEU A 174 14.33 -8.48 6.61
N GLN A 175 14.30 -9.51 5.77
CA GLN A 175 13.32 -9.61 4.68
C GLN A 175 11.89 -9.71 5.21
N GLU A 176 11.63 -10.54 6.21
CA GLU A 176 10.29 -10.66 6.81
C GLU A 176 9.81 -9.32 7.40
N HIS A 177 10.70 -8.59 8.08
CA HIS A 177 10.40 -7.26 8.60
C HIS A 177 10.08 -6.27 7.47
N PHE A 178 10.87 -6.28 6.39
CA PHE A 178 10.61 -5.42 5.24
C PHE A 178 9.29 -5.78 4.54
N GLU A 179 9.00 -7.05 4.30
CA GLU A 179 7.75 -7.49 3.68
C GLU A 179 6.53 -7.11 4.50
N ASN A 180 6.63 -7.18 5.84
CA ASN A 180 5.59 -6.69 6.74
C ASN A 180 5.36 -5.17 6.55
N LEU A 181 6.41 -4.36 6.63
CA LEU A 181 6.29 -2.90 6.46
C LEU A 181 5.78 -2.51 5.07
N LYS A 182 6.28 -3.16 4.02
CA LYS A 182 5.83 -2.98 2.64
C LYS A 182 4.34 -3.30 2.48
N GLY A 183 3.85 -4.35 3.15
CA GLY A 183 2.44 -4.72 3.14
C GLY A 183 1.54 -3.63 3.74
N TRP A 184 1.96 -3.03 4.87
CA TRP A 184 1.26 -1.88 5.46
C TRP A 184 1.29 -0.66 4.55
N VAL A 185 2.47 -0.26 4.06
CA VAL A 185 2.64 0.91 3.19
C VAL A 185 1.84 0.77 1.90
N SER A 186 1.97 -0.36 1.21
CA SER A 186 1.29 -0.59 -0.08
C SER A 186 -0.23 -0.63 0.12
N GLY A 187 -0.73 -1.35 1.13
CA GLY A 187 -2.17 -1.43 1.38
C GLY A 187 -2.77 -0.08 1.81
N ALA A 188 -2.03 0.72 2.57
CA ALA A 188 -2.42 2.07 2.93
C ALA A 188 -2.38 3.02 1.72
N TYR A 189 -1.38 2.91 0.84
CA TYR A 189 -1.29 3.77 -0.33
C TYR A 189 -2.37 3.45 -1.37
N TYR A 190 -2.49 2.18 -1.77
CA TYR A 190 -3.44 1.76 -2.82
C TYR A 190 -4.90 1.69 -2.35
N SER A 191 -5.17 1.93 -1.05
CA SER A 191 -6.53 2.25 -0.59
C SER A 191 -6.88 3.74 -0.66
N SER A 192 -5.89 4.61 -0.93
CA SER A 192 -6.13 6.04 -1.13
C SER A 192 -6.57 6.33 -2.57
N GLU A 193 -7.18 7.50 -2.77
CA GLU A 193 -7.50 7.97 -4.11
C GLU A 193 -6.24 8.10 -5.00
N ALA A 194 -5.14 8.63 -4.45
CA ALA A 194 -3.88 8.78 -5.17
C ALA A 194 -3.38 7.43 -5.71
N GLY A 195 -3.32 6.41 -4.85
CA GLY A 195 -2.88 5.07 -5.25
C GLY A 195 -3.84 4.42 -6.25
N MET A 196 -5.15 4.60 -6.11
CA MET A 196 -6.10 4.06 -7.08
C MET A 196 -5.99 4.74 -8.45
N ARG A 197 -5.77 6.06 -8.49
CA ARG A 197 -5.52 6.78 -9.76
C ARG A 197 -4.30 6.22 -10.49
N GLU A 198 -3.23 5.86 -9.76
CA GLU A 198 -2.05 5.20 -10.35
C GLU A 198 -2.35 3.81 -10.92
N LEU A 199 -3.31 3.09 -10.34
CA LEU A 199 -3.78 1.80 -10.87
C LEU A 199 -4.73 1.95 -12.08
N GLY A 200 -4.91 3.17 -12.60
CA GLY A 200 -5.74 3.46 -13.75
C GLY A 200 -7.17 3.86 -13.42
N TRP A 201 -7.47 4.19 -12.16
CA TRP A 201 -8.80 4.69 -11.80
C TRP A 201 -9.02 6.11 -12.35
N THR A 202 -10.03 6.29 -13.22
CA THR A 202 -10.33 7.56 -13.90
C THR A 202 -11.55 8.31 -13.39
N GLY A 203 -12.25 7.82 -12.36
CA GLY A 203 -13.49 8.45 -11.84
C GLY A 203 -14.73 7.55 -11.92
N ASP A 204 -14.83 6.73 -12.97
CA ASP A 204 -16.05 6.04 -13.40
C ASP A 204 -15.81 4.53 -13.62
N TYR A 205 -16.65 3.66 -13.03
CA TYR A 205 -16.61 2.19 -13.25
C TYR A 205 -17.99 1.52 -13.35
N VAL A 206 -19.06 2.25 -13.63
CA VAL A 206 -20.31 1.60 -14.03
C VAL A 206 -20.34 1.51 -15.55
N PHE A 207 -19.71 0.47 -16.08
CA PHE A 207 -19.95 0.05 -17.46
C PHE A 207 -21.19 -0.83 -17.47
N GLU A 208 -22.21 -0.47 -18.27
CA GLU A 208 -23.40 -1.32 -18.48
C GLU A 208 -23.03 -2.72 -18.97
N THR A 209 -21.88 -2.87 -19.63
CA THR A 209 -21.40 -4.15 -20.15
C THR A 209 -19.87 -4.11 -20.17
N PHE A 210 -19.23 -5.17 -19.66
CA PHE A 210 -17.78 -5.35 -19.78
C PHE A 210 -17.40 -5.42 -21.27
N PRO A 211 -16.43 -4.62 -21.77
CA PRO A 211 -15.88 -4.85 -23.09
C PRO A 211 -15.12 -6.17 -23.05
N GLY A 212 -15.70 -7.22 -23.65
CA GLY A 212 -14.94 -8.41 -23.96
C GLY A 212 -13.74 -8.03 -24.82
N CYS A 213 -12.60 -8.69 -24.61
CA CYS A 213 -11.47 -8.56 -25.52
C CYS A 213 -11.97 -8.89 -26.94
N GLU A 214 -11.92 -7.92 -27.86
CA GLU A 214 -12.07 -8.22 -29.28
C GLU A 214 -10.87 -9.05 -29.70
N HIS A 215 -11.04 -10.37 -29.73
CA HIS A 215 -10.07 -11.27 -30.33
C HIS A 215 -10.30 -11.26 -31.84
N PRO A 216 -9.38 -10.69 -32.65
CA PRO A 216 -9.39 -10.98 -34.07
C PRO A 216 -9.06 -12.46 -34.20
N ASN A 217 -9.99 -13.21 -34.79
CA ASN A 217 -9.95 -14.60 -35.24
C ASN A 217 -10.89 -15.53 -34.48
N GLN A 218 -12.15 -15.54 -34.93
CA GLN A 218 -12.94 -16.76 -34.96
C GLN A 218 -12.14 -17.80 -35.78
N HIS A 219 -11.59 -18.80 -35.11
CA HIS A 219 -11.22 -20.02 -35.80
C HIS A 219 -12.52 -20.74 -36.18
N ARG A 220 -12.63 -20.96 -37.49
CA ARG A 220 -13.64 -21.75 -38.22
C ARG A 220 -14.02 -23.04 -37.50
#